data_AF-A0A534IP76-F1
#
_entry.id   AF-A0A534IP76-F1
#
_cell.length_a   1.000
_cell.length_b   1.000
_cell.length_c   1.000
_cell.angle_alpha   90.00
_cell.angle_beta   90.00
_cell.angle_gamma   90.00
#
_symmetry.space_group_name_H-M   'P 1'
#
loop_
_entity.id
_entity.type
_entity.pdbx_description
1 polymer ?
#
loop_
_entity_poly.entity_id
_entity_poly.type
_entity_poly.pdbx_seq_one_letter_code
_entity_poly.pdbx_strand_id
1 'polypeptide(L)'
;MAATQKLTFESSFRVKGKVVESVMCDCEEEGHVGIRVARQMTRGGWAYSKEDRNSYFDVVAYSADGQYARLRPGDWVEADVTVHGRVSRVPTGEIDRRGISDGHRYEGRVSKGGTSIIVDFGTFLATVKGSDSETFRRAIESEGIRKGGYVESECAVEAAVIRHGTKEEILGHTRRVFPRRGHT
;
A
#
# COMPACT_ATOMS: atom_id res chain seq x y z
N MET A 1 -20.53 -15.93 24.94
CA MET A 1 -20.60 -14.89 23.89
C MET A 1 -19.60 -15.26 22.82
N ALA A 2 -20.02 -15.49 21.57
CA ALA A 2 -19.09 -15.80 20.50
C ALA A 2 -18.24 -14.56 20.19
N ALA A 3 -16.92 -14.72 20.06
CA ALA A 3 -16.04 -13.63 19.64
C ALA A 3 -16.44 -13.18 18.24
N THR A 4 -16.88 -11.93 18.09
CA THR A 4 -17.14 -11.33 16.77
C THR A 4 -15.84 -11.32 15.99
N GLN A 5 -15.79 -12.05 14.88
CA GLN A 5 -14.61 -12.07 14.01
C GLN A 5 -14.36 -10.66 13.48
N LYS A 6 -13.16 -10.13 13.71
CA LYS A 6 -12.75 -8.84 13.17
C LYS A 6 -12.49 -9.00 11.67
N LEU A 7 -13.14 -8.17 10.84
CA LEU A 7 -12.94 -8.13 9.40
C LEU A 7 -11.68 -7.32 9.07
N THR A 8 -10.51 -7.92 9.26
CA THR A 8 -9.21 -7.28 9.05
C THR A 8 -8.57 -7.70 7.74
N PHE A 9 -7.73 -6.85 7.17
CA PHE A 9 -6.92 -7.16 6.00
C PHE A 9 -5.46 -6.78 6.20
N GLU A 10 -4.63 -7.41 5.37
CA GLU A 10 -3.26 -7.03 5.08
C GLU A 10 -3.13 -7.02 3.55
N SER A 11 -2.60 -5.93 2.99
CA SER A 11 -2.34 -5.82 1.56
C SER A 11 -0.94 -5.29 1.34
N SER A 12 -0.14 -6.04 0.58
CA SER A 12 1.25 -5.70 0.30
C SER A 12 1.47 -5.55 -1.20
N PHE A 13 2.15 -4.48 -1.59
CA PHE A 13 2.49 -4.24 -2.99
C PHE A 13 3.84 -3.53 -3.11
N ARG A 14 4.53 -3.81 -4.21
CA ARG A 14 5.83 -3.22 -4.48
C ARG A 14 5.68 -1.87 -5.14
N VAL A 15 6.43 -0.89 -4.65
CA VAL A 15 6.48 0.45 -5.20
C VAL A 15 7.89 0.82 -5.63
N LYS A 16 7.96 1.73 -6.60
CA LYS A 16 9.17 2.44 -6.95
C LYS A 16 8.88 3.92 -6.97
N GLY A 17 9.70 4.72 -6.31
CA GLY A 17 9.38 6.13 -6.15
C GLY A 17 10.53 6.97 -5.66
N LYS A 18 10.28 8.26 -5.62
CA LYS A 18 11.22 9.25 -5.10
C LYS A 18 10.87 9.57 -3.65
N VAL A 19 11.84 9.54 -2.76
CA VAL A 19 11.69 10.01 -1.38
C VAL A 19 11.46 11.52 -1.40
N VAL A 20 10.35 11.96 -0.83
CA VAL A 20 9.98 13.38 -0.69
C VAL A 20 10.15 13.88 0.74
N GLU A 21 10.05 12.99 1.72
CA GLU A 21 10.31 13.27 3.14
C GLU A 21 10.82 12.00 3.82
N SER A 22 11.61 12.21 4.88
CA SER A 22 12.15 11.15 5.73
C SER A 22 12.36 11.76 7.10
N VAL A 23 11.53 11.40 8.06
CA VAL A 23 11.41 12.12 9.34
C VAL A 23 11.36 11.12 10.48
N MET A 24 12.13 11.39 11.53
CA MET A 24 12.06 10.67 12.79
C MET A 24 10.81 11.10 13.56
N CYS A 25 10.09 10.16 14.14
CA CYS A 25 8.97 10.42 15.03
C CYS A 25 9.46 11.03 16.36
N ASP A 26 8.59 11.75 17.06
CA ASP A 26 8.90 12.39 18.36
C ASP A 26 9.27 11.37 19.45
N CYS A 27 8.95 10.08 19.28
CA CYS A 27 9.37 9.01 20.17
C CYS A 27 10.84 8.57 20.00
N GLU A 28 11.56 9.14 19.02
CA GLU A 28 12.98 8.89 18.69
C GLU A 28 13.35 7.46 18.25
N GLU A 29 12.49 6.47 18.49
CA GLU A 29 12.70 5.05 18.14
C GLU A 29 12.17 4.69 16.75
N GLU A 30 11.35 5.58 16.17
CA GLU A 30 10.55 5.32 14.98
C GLU A 30 10.67 6.46 13.96
N GLY A 31 10.23 6.24 12.72
CA GLY A 31 10.20 7.29 11.71
C GLY A 31 9.33 6.95 10.51
N HIS A 32 8.91 7.96 9.77
CA HIS A 32 8.13 7.81 8.56
C HIS A 32 8.91 8.24 7.32
N VAL A 33 8.53 7.63 6.20
CA VAL A 33 9.04 7.93 4.86
C VAL A 33 7.88 8.32 3.96
N GLY A 34 8.02 9.46 3.30
CA GLY A 34 7.12 9.85 2.22
C GLY A 34 7.76 9.51 0.88
N ILE A 35 7.08 8.67 0.11
CA ILE A 35 7.51 8.19 -1.20
C ILE A 35 6.51 8.68 -2.23
N ARG A 36 6.97 9.47 -3.19
CA ARG A 36 6.23 9.76 -4.40
C ARG A 36 6.39 8.61 -5.38
N VAL A 37 5.41 7.72 -5.38
CA VAL A 37 5.41 6.46 -6.13
C VAL A 37 5.09 6.71 -7.59
N ALA A 38 5.99 6.27 -8.48
CA ALA A 38 5.77 6.24 -9.92
C ALA A 38 4.61 5.28 -10.24
N ARG A 39 3.74 5.59 -11.20
CA ARG A 39 2.71 4.63 -11.63
C ARG A 39 3.32 3.56 -12.53
N GLN A 40 2.99 2.31 -12.24
CA GLN A 40 3.29 1.21 -13.14
C GLN A 40 2.40 1.31 -14.38
N MET A 41 3.01 1.39 -15.55
CA MET A 41 2.30 1.36 -16.83
C MET A 41 1.82 -0.06 -17.13
N THR A 42 0.71 -0.17 -17.87
CA THR A 42 0.15 -1.45 -18.36
C THR A 42 1.14 -2.29 -19.19
N ARG A 43 2.19 -1.67 -19.75
CA ARG A 43 3.26 -2.36 -20.49
C ARG A 43 4.46 -2.79 -19.63
N GLY A 44 4.35 -2.75 -18.30
CA GLY A 44 5.35 -3.26 -17.36
C GLY A 44 6.51 -2.32 -17.01
N GLY A 45 6.55 -1.11 -17.57
CA GLY A 45 7.49 -0.06 -17.18
C GLY A 45 6.92 0.87 -16.11
N TRP A 46 7.78 1.63 -15.43
CA TRP A 46 7.37 2.65 -14.46
C TRP A 46 7.45 4.04 -15.11
N ALA A 47 6.38 4.83 -14.99
CA ALA A 47 6.31 6.19 -15.51
C ALA A 47 6.46 7.19 -14.36
N TYR A 48 7.30 8.20 -14.52
CA TYR A 48 7.33 9.32 -13.59
C TYR A 48 7.70 10.63 -14.28
N SER A 49 6.85 11.63 -14.10
CA SER A 49 7.06 13.03 -14.44
C SER A 49 6.58 13.89 -13.27
N LYS A 50 7.38 14.89 -12.85
CA LYS A 50 6.97 15.77 -11.75
C LYS A 50 5.85 16.73 -12.20
N GLU A 51 5.80 17.01 -13.50
CA GLU A 51 4.84 17.88 -14.18
C GLU A 51 3.49 17.19 -14.42
N ASP A 52 3.46 15.86 -14.47
CA ASP A 52 2.23 15.08 -14.66
C ASP A 52 1.79 14.40 -13.36
N ARG A 53 0.79 15.00 -12.70
CA ARG A 53 0.21 14.46 -11.44
C ARG A 53 -0.41 13.08 -11.62
N ASN A 54 -0.80 12.68 -12.84
CA ASN A 54 -1.33 11.34 -13.08
C ASN A 54 -0.24 10.28 -13.16
N SER A 55 1.03 10.67 -13.30
CA SER A 55 2.15 9.74 -13.37
C SER A 55 2.61 9.23 -12.01
N TYR A 56 2.03 9.72 -10.89
CA TYR A 56 2.41 9.30 -9.55
C TYR A 56 1.26 9.37 -8.54
N PHE A 57 1.48 8.79 -7.37
CA PHE A 57 0.69 9.01 -6.15
C PHE A 57 1.67 9.08 -4.96
N ASP A 58 1.25 9.68 -3.85
CA ASP A 58 2.11 9.83 -2.68
C ASP A 58 1.80 8.72 -1.65
N VAL A 59 2.83 8.14 -1.05
CA VAL A 59 2.72 7.19 0.07
C VAL A 59 3.44 7.80 1.27
N VAL A 60 2.78 7.93 2.40
CA VAL A 60 3.39 8.30 3.69
C VAL A 60 3.24 7.09 4.61
N ALA A 61 4.35 6.47 4.96
CA ALA A 61 4.35 5.19 5.66
C ALA A 61 5.36 5.21 6.80
N TYR A 62 5.05 4.47 7.85
CA TYR A 62 6.00 4.07 8.87
C TYR A 62 7.15 3.28 8.24
N SER A 63 8.40 3.54 8.62
CA SER A 63 9.56 2.80 8.16
C SER A 63 9.78 1.56 9.03
N ALA A 64 9.34 0.40 8.55
CA ALA A 64 9.41 -0.87 9.28
C ALA A 64 10.84 -1.37 9.53
N ASP A 65 11.81 -0.84 8.78
CA ASP A 65 13.20 -1.28 8.73
C ASP A 65 14.21 -0.19 9.17
N GLY A 66 13.72 0.92 9.72
CA GLY A 66 14.53 2.03 10.19
C GLY A 66 15.28 2.81 9.09
N GLN A 67 14.98 2.57 7.80
CA GLN A 67 15.69 3.22 6.70
C GLN A 67 15.41 4.71 6.60
N TYR A 68 14.39 5.22 7.29
CA TYR A 68 14.15 6.67 7.42
C TYR A 68 15.39 7.46 7.89
N ALA A 69 16.27 6.85 8.70
CA ALA A 69 17.50 7.50 9.16
C ALA A 69 18.55 7.70 8.04
N ARG A 70 18.52 6.83 7.02
CA ARG A 70 19.52 6.79 5.93
C ARG A 70 19.05 7.49 4.67
N LEU A 71 17.75 7.43 4.39
CA LEU A 71 17.16 8.08 3.23
C LEU A 71 17.23 9.60 3.33
N ARG A 72 17.31 10.24 2.16
CA ARG A 72 17.23 11.70 2.02
C ARG A 72 16.17 12.07 0.99
N PRO A 73 15.45 13.19 1.19
CA PRO A 73 14.60 13.75 0.14
C PRO A 73 15.40 13.95 -1.14
N GLY A 74 14.97 13.33 -2.24
CA GLY A 74 15.76 13.26 -3.47
C GLY A 74 16.06 11.84 -3.92
N ASP A 75 16.30 10.93 -2.97
CA ASP A 75 16.65 9.55 -3.25
C ASP A 75 15.54 8.81 -3.99
N TRP A 76 15.93 7.82 -4.79
CA TRP A 76 14.97 6.89 -5.37
C TRP A 76 15.03 5.56 -4.65
N VAL A 77 13.87 4.96 -4.43
CA VAL A 77 13.71 3.71 -3.68
C VAL A 77 12.81 2.73 -4.39
N GLU A 78 13.11 1.46 -4.21
CA GLU A 78 12.18 0.36 -4.39
C GLU A 78 11.84 -0.16 -2.99
N ALA A 79 10.54 -0.26 -2.68
CA ALA A 79 10.06 -0.64 -1.35
C ALA A 79 8.86 -1.58 -1.46
N ASP A 80 8.69 -2.45 -0.48
CA ASP A 80 7.43 -3.15 -0.24
C ASP A 80 6.61 -2.28 0.73
N VAL A 81 5.39 -1.92 0.32
CA VAL A 81 4.42 -1.18 1.14
C VAL A 81 3.35 -2.14 1.60
N THR A 82 3.09 -2.15 2.90
CA THR A 82 2.07 -2.99 3.53
C THR A 82 1.03 -2.10 4.20
N VAL A 83 -0.24 -2.39 3.93
CA VAL A 83 -1.39 -1.69 4.51
C VAL A 83 -2.19 -2.67 5.36
N HIS A 84 -2.32 -2.35 6.64
CA HIS A 84 -3.17 -3.07 7.57
C HIS A 84 -4.41 -2.25 7.89
N GLY A 85 -5.54 -2.92 8.07
CA GLY A 85 -6.76 -2.22 8.43
C GLY A 85 -7.88 -3.15 8.85
N ARG A 86 -8.95 -2.54 9.33
CA ARG A 86 -10.21 -3.20 9.67
C ARG A 86 -11.33 -2.48 8.94
N VAL A 87 -12.18 -3.26 8.26
CA VAL A 87 -13.31 -2.69 7.55
C VAL A 87 -14.56 -2.60 8.43
N SER A 88 -15.27 -1.49 8.30
CA SER A 88 -16.63 -1.27 8.83
C SER A 88 -17.52 -0.74 7.71
N ARG A 89 -18.82 -1.06 7.76
CA ARG A 89 -19.77 -0.63 6.72
C ARG A 89 -20.12 0.86 6.88
N VAL A 90 -20.12 1.59 5.75
CA VAL A 90 -20.63 2.96 5.66
C VAL A 90 -21.75 3.07 4.61
N PRO A 91 -22.67 4.04 4.73
CA PRO A 91 -23.78 4.20 3.78
C PRO A 91 -23.32 4.58 2.36
N THR A 92 -22.32 5.44 2.26
CA THR A 92 -21.75 6.00 1.04
C THR A 92 -20.24 6.16 1.22
N GLY A 93 -19.49 6.38 0.14
CA GLY A 93 -18.11 6.80 0.28
C GLY A 93 -17.49 7.38 -0.99
N GLU A 94 -16.33 8.02 -0.82
CA GLU A 94 -15.50 8.63 -1.85
C GLU A 94 -14.17 7.87 -1.97
N ILE A 95 -13.85 7.46 -3.19
CA ILE A 95 -12.62 6.71 -3.46
C ILE A 95 -11.47 7.69 -3.67
N ASP A 96 -10.56 7.78 -2.70
CA ASP A 96 -9.32 8.55 -2.84
C ASP A 96 -8.30 7.80 -3.71
N ARG A 97 -7.73 8.52 -4.68
CA ARG A 97 -6.68 8.01 -5.59
C ARG A 97 -5.40 8.84 -5.52
N ARG A 98 -5.32 9.80 -4.59
CA ARG A 98 -4.22 10.75 -4.46
C ARG A 98 -3.02 10.14 -3.76
N GLY A 99 -3.24 9.16 -2.88
CA GLY A 99 -2.17 8.53 -2.13
C GLY A 99 -2.64 7.58 -1.03
N ILE A 100 -1.70 7.14 -0.21
CA ILE A 100 -1.91 6.33 0.99
C ILE A 100 -1.05 6.93 2.11
N SER A 101 -1.61 7.10 3.30
CA SER A 101 -0.96 7.73 4.45
C SER A 101 -1.31 6.93 5.70
N ASP A 102 -0.30 6.70 6.53
CA ASP A 102 -0.48 6.11 7.84
C ASP A 102 -1.46 6.92 8.71
N GLY A 103 -2.32 6.23 9.47
CA GLY A 103 -3.34 6.83 10.32
C GLY A 103 -4.51 7.47 9.56
N HIS A 104 -4.53 7.41 8.23
CA HIS A 104 -5.63 7.98 7.44
C HIS A 104 -6.79 7.00 7.31
N ARG A 105 -8.02 7.57 7.30
CA ARG A 105 -9.24 6.81 7.08
C ARG A 105 -9.61 6.79 5.61
N TYR A 106 -9.61 5.59 5.03
CA TYR A 106 -9.96 5.35 3.63
C TYR A 106 -11.36 4.80 3.49
N GLU A 107 -12.08 5.25 2.48
CA GLU A 107 -13.34 4.66 2.05
C GLU A 107 -13.12 3.84 0.78
N GLY A 108 -13.76 2.67 0.73
CA GLY A 108 -13.55 1.70 -0.34
C GLY A 108 -14.83 1.05 -0.80
N ARG A 109 -14.86 0.63 -2.06
CA ARG A 109 -16.02 -0.02 -2.66
C ARG A 109 -15.83 -1.54 -2.68
N VAL A 110 -16.84 -2.27 -2.22
CA VAL A 110 -16.82 -3.73 -2.19
C VAL A 110 -17.05 -4.28 -3.60
N SER A 111 -16.02 -4.83 -4.23
CA SER A 111 -16.08 -5.35 -5.61
C SER A 111 -16.53 -6.82 -5.66
N LYS A 112 -16.23 -7.60 -4.62
CA LYS A 112 -16.63 -9.02 -4.46
C LYS A 112 -17.09 -9.27 -3.03
N GLY A 113 -18.12 -10.11 -2.87
CA GLY A 113 -18.59 -10.61 -1.58
C GLY A 113 -18.84 -12.12 -1.60
N GLY A 114 -18.84 -12.75 -0.42
CA GLY A 114 -18.97 -14.21 -0.25
C GLY A 114 -17.97 -14.74 0.77
N THR A 115 -17.17 -15.75 0.39
CA THR A 115 -16.11 -16.35 1.25
C THR A 115 -14.90 -15.43 1.48
N SER A 116 -14.82 -14.33 0.75
CA SER A 116 -13.85 -13.25 0.90
C SER A 116 -14.50 -11.96 0.41
N ILE A 117 -14.14 -10.82 0.97
CA ILE A 117 -14.47 -9.52 0.36
C ILE A 117 -13.22 -8.92 -0.28
N ILE A 118 -13.41 -8.35 -1.46
CA ILE A 118 -12.40 -7.52 -2.11
C ILE A 118 -12.91 -6.09 -2.05
N VAL A 119 -12.09 -5.19 -1.52
CA VAL A 119 -12.39 -3.78 -1.37
C VAL A 119 -11.41 -2.99 -2.22
N ASP A 120 -11.95 -2.11 -3.06
CA ASP A 120 -11.18 -1.16 -3.85
C ASP A 120 -11.16 0.20 -3.13
N PHE A 121 -10.01 0.55 -2.56
CA PHE A 121 -9.75 1.83 -1.90
C PHE A 121 -9.15 2.87 -2.87
N GLY A 122 -9.14 2.60 -4.18
CA GLY A 122 -8.67 3.51 -5.22
C GLY A 122 -7.18 3.36 -5.52
N THR A 123 -6.34 3.55 -4.50
CA THR A 123 -4.87 3.39 -4.66
C THR A 123 -4.40 1.95 -4.46
N PHE A 124 -5.14 1.16 -3.68
CA PHE A 124 -4.84 -0.25 -3.41
C PHE A 124 -6.11 -1.11 -3.33
N LEU A 125 -5.94 -2.42 -3.52
CA LEU A 125 -6.98 -3.41 -3.31
C LEU A 125 -6.71 -4.14 -1.99
N ALA A 126 -7.74 -4.30 -1.17
CA ALA A 126 -7.67 -5.10 0.04
C ALA A 126 -8.49 -6.38 -0.14
N THR A 127 -7.94 -7.51 0.31
CA THR A 127 -8.67 -8.78 0.39
C THR A 127 -8.86 -9.14 1.85
N VAL A 128 -10.10 -9.08 2.34
CA VAL A 128 -10.45 -9.53 3.69
C VAL A 128 -10.90 -10.97 3.59
N LYS A 129 -10.29 -11.83 4.41
CA LYS A 129 -10.62 -13.26 4.53
C LYS A 129 -10.70 -13.63 5.98
N GLY A 130 -11.66 -14.49 6.33
CA GLY A 130 -11.74 -15.10 7.64
C GLY A 130 -11.04 -16.45 7.69
N SER A 131 -10.66 -16.87 8.89
CA SER A 131 -10.11 -18.20 9.16
C SER A 131 -11.14 -19.32 8.95
N ASP A 132 -12.41 -19.07 9.27
CA ASP A 132 -13.54 -19.98 9.07
C ASP A 132 -14.60 -19.33 8.17
N SER A 133 -15.07 -20.06 7.16
CA SER A 133 -15.97 -19.52 6.13
C SER A 133 -17.37 -19.19 6.65
N GLU A 134 -17.90 -19.99 7.59
CA GLU A 134 -19.23 -19.76 8.18
C GLU A 134 -19.21 -18.55 9.12
N THR A 135 -18.23 -18.49 10.02
CA THR A 135 -18.04 -17.38 10.95
C THR A 135 -17.80 -16.06 10.20
N PHE A 136 -17.02 -16.12 9.12
CA PHE A 136 -16.73 -14.95 8.29
C PHE A 136 -17.97 -14.44 7.56
N ARG A 137 -18.77 -15.35 6.99
CA ARG A 137 -20.02 -14.97 6.33
C ARG A 137 -20.97 -14.30 7.32
N ARG A 138 -21.13 -14.88 8.52
CA ARG A 138 -21.95 -14.29 9.59
C ARG A 138 -21.46 -12.90 10.00
N ALA A 139 -20.14 -12.71 10.09
CA ALA A 139 -19.55 -11.40 10.40
C ALA A 139 -19.84 -10.35 9.31
N ILE A 140 -19.73 -10.73 8.03
CA ILE A 140 -20.11 -9.86 6.90
C ILE A 140 -21.60 -9.50 6.96
N GLU A 141 -22.46 -10.50 7.18
CA GLU A 141 -23.91 -10.32 7.27
C GLU A 141 -24.30 -9.41 8.44
N SER A 142 -23.67 -9.58 9.60
CA SER A 142 -23.93 -8.74 10.78
C SER A 142 -23.49 -7.30 10.59
N GLU A 143 -22.39 -7.08 9.87
CA GLU A 143 -21.91 -5.73 9.52
C GLU A 143 -22.70 -5.11 8.35
N GLY A 144 -23.54 -5.90 7.68
CA GLY A 144 -24.33 -5.45 6.53
C GLY A 144 -23.49 -5.14 5.29
N ILE A 145 -22.28 -5.69 5.20
CA ILE A 145 -21.37 -5.48 4.06
C ILE A 145 -21.86 -6.29 2.86
N ARG A 146 -22.01 -5.63 1.71
CA ARG A 146 -22.54 -6.24 0.48
C ARG A 146 -21.74 -5.79 -0.72
N LYS A 147 -21.71 -6.61 -1.77
CA LYS A 147 -21.15 -6.24 -3.07
C LYS A 147 -21.80 -4.94 -3.56
N GLY A 148 -20.98 -4.01 -4.03
CA GLY A 148 -21.40 -2.70 -4.51
C GLY A 148 -21.57 -1.65 -3.40
N GLY A 149 -21.59 -2.06 -2.13
CA GLY A 149 -21.61 -1.16 -0.98
C GLY A 149 -20.24 -0.56 -0.68
N TYR A 150 -20.21 0.28 0.37
CA TYR A 150 -19.02 1.00 0.82
C TYR A 150 -18.61 0.56 2.22
N VAL A 151 -17.31 0.59 2.44
CA VAL A 151 -16.69 0.37 3.75
C VAL A 151 -15.68 1.47 4.02
N GLU A 152 -15.40 1.73 5.28
CA GLU A 152 -14.27 2.55 5.70
C GLU A 152 -13.24 1.69 6.43
N SER A 153 -11.98 2.14 6.46
CA SER A 153 -10.91 1.59 7.27
C SER A 153 -9.95 2.71 7.66
N GLU A 154 -9.64 2.80 8.94
CA GLU A 154 -8.40 3.45 9.37
C GLU A 154 -7.24 2.50 9.03
N CYS A 155 -6.23 3.01 8.34
CA CYS A 155 -5.14 2.20 7.81
C CYS A 155 -3.83 2.51 8.52
N ALA A 156 -3.17 1.45 9.01
CA ALA A 156 -1.76 1.50 9.36
C ALA A 156 -0.93 1.15 8.12
N VAL A 157 0.06 1.97 7.80
CA VAL A 157 0.82 1.88 6.55
C VAL A 157 2.30 1.80 6.85
N GLU A 158 2.90 0.69 6.44
CA GLU A 158 4.32 0.41 6.64
C GLU A 158 5.04 0.34 5.30
N ALA A 159 6.31 0.73 5.28
CA ALA A 159 7.21 0.59 4.15
C ALA A 159 8.53 -0.02 4.59
N ALA A 160 8.98 -1.03 3.83
CA ALA A 160 10.31 -1.62 3.95
C ALA A 160 11.08 -1.39 2.64
N VAL A 161 12.23 -0.72 2.73
CA VAL A 161 13.06 -0.37 1.60
C VAL A 161 13.88 -1.59 1.17
N ILE A 162 13.69 -2.02 -0.08
CA ILE A 162 14.45 -3.12 -0.68
C ILE A 162 15.82 -2.64 -1.13
N ARG A 163 15.85 -1.45 -1.77
CA ARG A 163 17.07 -0.80 -2.26
C ARG A 163 16.82 0.67 -2.55
N HIS A 164 17.88 1.47 -2.51
CA HIS A 164 17.88 2.88 -2.89
C HIS A 164 18.99 3.19 -3.92
N GLY A 165 18.85 4.29 -4.67
CA GLY A 165 19.80 4.69 -5.70
C GLY A 165 19.34 5.87 -6.54
N THR A 166 19.87 5.97 -7.77
CA THR A 166 19.45 6.95 -8.78
C THR A 166 18.10 6.59 -9.41
N LYS A 167 17.47 7.55 -10.09
CA LYS A 167 16.21 7.35 -10.81
C LYS A 167 16.33 6.20 -11.81
N GLU A 168 17.42 6.17 -12.58
CA GLU A 168 17.67 5.22 -13.65
C GLU A 168 17.88 3.81 -13.10
N GLU A 169 18.58 3.66 -11.97
CA GLU A 169 18.79 2.37 -11.31
C GLU A 169 17.50 1.80 -10.74
N ILE A 170 16.63 2.66 -10.21
CA ILE A 170 15.39 2.24 -9.56
C ILE A 170 14.29 1.98 -10.60
N LEU A 171 13.97 2.97 -11.43
CA LEU A 171 12.90 2.89 -12.44
C LEU A 171 13.28 2.10 -13.69
N GLY A 172 14.57 2.00 -13.98
CA GLY A 172 15.07 1.27 -15.14
C GLY A 172 14.58 -0.18 -15.14
N HIS A 173 14.48 -0.75 -16.34
CA HIS A 173 14.27 -2.17 -16.49
C HIS A 173 15.40 -2.88 -15.74
N THR A 174 15.05 -3.83 -14.88
CA THR A 174 15.99 -4.81 -14.34
C THR A 174 16.64 -5.50 -15.54
N ARG A 175 17.77 -4.96 -16.06
CA ARG A 175 18.65 -5.74 -16.90
C ARG A 175 19.06 -6.87 -15.98
N ARG A 176 18.56 -8.09 -16.26
CA ARG A 176 19.17 -9.30 -15.74
C ARG A 176 20.64 -9.19 -16.14
N VAL A 177 21.50 -8.79 -15.19
CA VAL A 177 22.93 -8.88 -15.36
C VAL A 177 23.20 -10.37 -15.31
N PHE A 178 23.22 -11.00 -16.49
CA PHE A 178 23.83 -12.32 -16.61
C PHE A 178 25.28 -12.13 -16.16
N PRO A 179 25.79 -12.91 -15.19
CA PRO A 179 27.20 -12.88 -14.88
C PRO A 179 27.93 -13.19 -16.20
N ARG A 180 28.83 -12.29 -16.62
CA ARG A 180 29.77 -12.59 -17.69
C ARG A 180 30.53 -13.83 -17.24
N ARG A 181 30.23 -14.99 -17.82
CA ARG A 181 31.10 -16.16 -17.69
C ARG A 181 32.48 -15.69 -18.10
N GLY A 182 33.41 -15.81 -17.17
CA GLY A 182 34.82 -15.60 -17.46
C GLY A 182 35.21 -16.44 -18.66
N HIS A 183 35.90 -15.82 -19.60
CA HIS A 183 36.79 -16.55 -20.47
C HIS A 183 38.20 -16.31 -19.93
N THR A 184 38.78 -17.43 -19.51
CA THR A 184 40.21 -17.73 -19.41
C THR A 184 41.02 -17.12 -20.54
#